data_AF-A0A0E2Q3S9-F1
#
_entry.id   AF-A0A0E2Q3S9-F1
#
_cell.length_a   1.000
_cell.length_b   1.000
_cell.length_c   1.000
_cell.angle_alpha   90.00
_cell.angle_beta   90.00
_cell.angle_gamma   90.00
#
_symmetry.space_group_name_H-M   'P 1'
#
loop_
_entity.id
_entity.type
_entity.pdbx_description
1 polymer ?
#
loop_
_entity_poly.entity_id
_entity_poly.type
_entity_poly.pdbx_seq_one_letter_code
_entity_poly.pdbx_strand_id
1 'polypeptide(L)'
;MSKKKKKENLLAETVEMQKKQAMNLVAQSTVNQQLLEEVIGIKEEMDRNVKKTNQKLTDIELLVDEVNKKVHIDDGEASKIKSIVFKKAGVFADMYFNEQKSHPSDNLFASKKGQFIRLMYSRLKKAFNVTKYTNIKHVDAEKAVKFLEDLSYDDFTKFEIRETPKQKEIIALEKGFKEIG
;
A
#
# COMPACT_ATOMS: atom_id res chain seq x y z
N MET A 1 -49.99 -13.93 -81.97
CA MET A 1 -49.46 -12.67 -81.40
C MET A 1 -48.23 -12.23 -82.19
N SER A 2 -48.19 -11.00 -82.71
CA SER A 2 -47.07 -10.49 -83.54
C SER A 2 -45.75 -10.41 -82.76
N LYS A 3 -44.60 -10.74 -83.40
CA LYS A 3 -43.25 -10.63 -82.81
C LYS A 3 -42.98 -9.28 -82.12
N LYS A 4 -43.64 -8.20 -82.58
CA LYS A 4 -43.53 -6.84 -82.04
C LYS A 4 -44.16 -6.71 -80.65
N LYS A 5 -45.38 -7.26 -80.45
CA LYS A 5 -46.09 -7.28 -79.16
C LYS A 5 -45.37 -8.09 -78.07
N LYS A 6 -44.71 -9.19 -78.45
CA LYS A 6 -43.87 -9.99 -77.53
C LYS A 6 -42.66 -9.20 -77.04
N LYS A 7 -42.04 -8.43 -77.95
CA LYS A 7 -40.87 -7.60 -77.65
C LYS A 7 -41.23 -6.41 -76.75
N GLU A 8 -42.39 -5.79 -76.96
CA GLU A 8 -42.91 -4.71 -76.10
C GLU A 8 -43.25 -5.19 -74.69
N ASN A 9 -43.89 -6.37 -74.53
CA ASN A 9 -44.17 -6.93 -73.21
C ASN A 9 -42.88 -7.28 -72.43
N LEU A 10 -41.88 -7.88 -73.09
CA LEU A 10 -40.58 -8.18 -72.48
C LEU A 10 -39.86 -6.90 -72.05
N LEU A 11 -39.93 -5.83 -72.86
CA LEU A 11 -39.38 -4.52 -72.51
C LEU A 11 -40.08 -3.92 -71.28
N ALA A 12 -41.41 -4.00 -71.21
CA ALA A 12 -42.18 -3.52 -70.07
C ALA A 12 -41.85 -4.28 -68.78
N GLU A 13 -41.76 -5.61 -68.82
CA GLU A 13 -41.32 -6.44 -67.68
C GLU A 13 -39.89 -6.09 -67.24
N THR A 14 -38.98 -5.86 -68.19
CA THR A 14 -37.59 -5.50 -67.87
C THR A 14 -37.52 -4.15 -67.18
N VAL A 15 -38.28 -3.16 -67.64
CA VAL A 15 -38.37 -1.83 -67.02
C VAL A 15 -38.97 -1.90 -65.62
N GLU A 16 -40.00 -2.73 -65.41
CA GLU A 16 -40.62 -2.91 -64.10
C GLU A 16 -39.66 -3.60 -63.11
N MET A 17 -38.91 -4.59 -63.59
CA MET A 17 -37.87 -5.26 -62.80
C MET A 17 -36.74 -4.30 -62.41
N GLN A 18 -36.26 -3.48 -63.36
CA GLN A 18 -35.27 -2.44 -63.10
C GLN A 18 -35.79 -1.39 -62.11
N LYS A 19 -37.07 -1.00 -62.20
CA LYS A 19 -37.69 -0.08 -61.24
C LYS A 19 -37.72 -0.68 -59.83
N LYS A 20 -38.11 -1.95 -59.68
CA LYS A 20 -38.08 -2.65 -58.37
C LYS A 20 -36.66 -2.77 -57.81
N GLN A 21 -35.67 -3.08 -58.66
CA GLN A 21 -34.27 -3.12 -58.25
C GLN A 21 -33.75 -1.76 -57.78
N ALA A 22 -34.07 -0.69 -58.51
CA ALA A 22 -33.71 0.68 -58.13
C ALA A 22 -34.37 1.08 -56.80
N MET A 23 -35.65 0.76 -56.59
CA MET A 23 -36.33 1.03 -55.32
C MET A 23 -35.71 0.25 -54.15
N ASN A 24 -35.31 -1.01 -54.36
CA ASN A 24 -34.59 -1.79 -53.34
C ASN A 24 -33.22 -1.20 -53.00
N LEU A 25 -32.46 -0.74 -54.01
CA LEU A 25 -31.17 -0.08 -53.80
C LEU A 25 -31.32 1.22 -52.99
N VAL A 26 -32.34 2.02 -53.27
CA VAL A 26 -32.64 3.24 -52.51
C VAL A 26 -32.99 2.89 -51.06
N ALA A 27 -33.86 1.90 -50.85
CA ALA A 27 -34.22 1.46 -49.49
C ALA A 27 -32.99 0.95 -48.71
N GLN A 28 -32.11 0.19 -49.36
CA GLN A 28 -30.88 -0.31 -48.76
C GLN A 28 -29.89 0.82 -48.44
N SER A 29 -29.80 1.85 -49.30
CA SER A 29 -29.01 3.06 -49.06
C SER A 29 -29.48 3.80 -47.81
N THR A 30 -30.80 3.95 -47.62
CA THR A 30 -31.38 4.61 -46.45
C THR A 30 -31.04 3.86 -45.16
N VAL A 31 -31.17 2.53 -45.16
CA VAL A 31 -30.80 1.68 -44.01
C VAL A 31 -29.30 1.79 -43.70
N ASN A 32 -28.44 1.80 -44.73
CA ASN A 32 -27.00 1.95 -44.54
C ASN A 32 -26.62 3.32 -43.96
N GLN A 33 -27.33 4.39 -44.34
CA GLN A 33 -27.12 5.73 -43.76
C GLN A 33 -27.49 5.76 -42.26
N GLN A 34 -28.62 5.15 -41.89
CA GLN A 34 -29.04 5.05 -40.49
C GLN A 34 -28.03 4.25 -39.65
N LEU A 35 -27.54 3.12 -40.18
CA LEU A 35 -26.49 2.33 -39.53
C LEU A 35 -25.18 3.13 -39.37
N LEU A 36 -24.81 3.93 -40.36
CA LEU A 36 -23.62 4.81 -40.29
C LEU A 36 -23.76 5.86 -39.19
N GLU A 37 -24.94 6.49 -39.06
CA GLU A 37 -25.23 7.46 -38.01
C GLU A 37 -25.17 6.82 -36.61
N GLU A 38 -25.75 5.63 -36.43
CA GLU A 38 -25.67 4.89 -35.16
C GLU A 38 -24.22 4.51 -34.81
N VAL A 39 -23.43 4.03 -35.78
CA VAL A 39 -22.01 3.69 -35.57
C VAL A 39 -21.19 4.94 -35.19
N ILE A 40 -21.45 6.09 -35.81
CA ILE A 40 -20.82 7.36 -35.44
C ILE A 40 -21.21 7.73 -34.00
N GLY A 41 -22.50 7.64 -33.65
CA GLY A 41 -22.98 7.90 -32.29
C GLY A 41 -22.32 7.01 -31.24
N ILE A 42 -22.21 5.70 -31.51
CA ILE A 42 -21.50 4.74 -30.65
C ILE A 42 -20.03 5.14 -30.48
N LYS A 43 -19.34 5.53 -31.55
CA LYS A 43 -17.94 5.95 -31.49
C LYS A 43 -17.76 7.19 -30.61
N GLU A 44 -18.63 8.19 -30.74
CA GLU A 44 -18.59 9.41 -29.93
C GLU A 44 -18.90 9.13 -28.44
N GLU A 45 -19.84 8.25 -28.14
CA GLU A 45 -20.09 7.78 -26.78
C GLU A 45 -18.89 7.01 -26.21
N MET A 46 -18.27 6.16 -27.02
CA MET A 46 -17.08 5.42 -26.63
C MET A 46 -15.91 6.36 -26.33
N ASP A 47 -15.63 7.36 -27.17
CA ASP A 47 -14.58 8.34 -26.93
C ASP A 47 -14.83 9.17 -25.66
N ARG A 48 -16.10 9.55 -25.40
CA ARG A 48 -16.51 10.22 -24.15
C ARG A 48 -16.29 9.32 -22.93
N ASN A 49 -16.62 8.04 -23.04
CA ASN A 49 -16.43 7.07 -21.95
C ASN A 49 -14.95 6.80 -21.69
N VAL A 50 -14.11 6.65 -22.71
CA VAL A 50 -12.65 6.51 -22.56
C VAL A 50 -12.08 7.71 -21.82
N LYS A 51 -12.44 8.93 -22.20
CA LYS A 51 -11.99 10.16 -21.51
C LYS A 51 -12.43 10.18 -20.04
N LYS A 52 -13.70 9.87 -19.76
CA LYS A 52 -14.21 9.82 -18.38
C LYS A 52 -13.51 8.75 -17.54
N THR A 53 -13.27 7.57 -18.12
CA THR A 53 -12.59 6.46 -17.43
C THR A 53 -11.14 6.81 -17.11
N ASN A 54 -10.41 7.40 -18.07
CA ASN A 54 -9.03 7.84 -17.83
C ASN A 54 -8.96 8.89 -16.72
N GLN A 55 -9.87 9.88 -16.73
CA GLN A 55 -9.93 10.87 -15.66
C GLN A 55 -10.18 10.23 -14.30
N LYS A 56 -11.17 9.34 -14.20
CA LYS A 56 -11.46 8.61 -12.95
C LYS A 56 -10.28 7.79 -12.47
N LEU A 57 -9.52 7.19 -13.39
CA LEU A 57 -8.34 6.40 -13.05
C LEU A 57 -7.24 7.28 -12.45
N THR A 58 -6.97 8.45 -13.05
CA THR A 58 -6.04 9.45 -12.49
C THR A 58 -6.50 9.95 -11.12
N ASP A 59 -7.80 10.22 -10.94
CA ASP A 59 -8.33 10.67 -9.65
C ASP A 59 -8.15 9.57 -8.57
N ILE A 60 -8.34 8.30 -8.93
CA ILE A 60 -8.11 7.15 -8.04
C ILE A 60 -6.63 7.04 -7.66
N GLU A 61 -5.70 7.17 -8.62
CA GLU A 61 -4.26 7.15 -8.34
C GLU A 61 -3.86 8.23 -7.32
N LEU A 62 -4.36 9.45 -7.50
CA LEU A 62 -4.13 10.55 -6.56
C LEU A 62 -4.70 10.26 -5.16
N LEU A 63 -5.89 9.66 -5.09
CA LEU A 63 -6.51 9.28 -3.82
C LEU A 63 -5.72 8.17 -3.11
N VAL A 64 -5.27 7.15 -3.84
CA VAL A 64 -4.45 6.06 -3.29
C VAL A 64 -3.14 6.61 -2.72
N ASP A 65 -2.48 7.52 -3.43
CA ASP A 65 -1.28 8.18 -2.95
C ASP A 65 -1.53 9.02 -1.69
N GLU A 66 -2.67 9.71 -1.62
CA GLU A 66 -3.05 10.47 -0.44
C GLU A 66 -3.32 9.58 0.77
N VAL A 67 -4.04 8.47 0.55
CA VAL A 67 -4.33 7.46 1.57
C VAL A 67 -3.02 6.85 2.08
N ASN A 68 -2.12 6.43 1.19
CA ASN A 68 -0.82 5.86 1.55
C ASN A 68 0.03 6.81 2.40
N LYS A 69 -0.05 8.12 2.16
CA LYS A 69 0.63 9.14 2.99
C LYS A 69 -0.02 9.32 4.36
N LYS A 70 -1.31 9.03 4.52
CA LYS A 70 -2.06 9.27 5.76
C LYS A 70 -2.12 8.03 6.65
N VAL A 71 -2.21 6.83 6.08
CA VAL A 71 -2.40 5.57 6.80
C VAL A 71 -1.16 5.23 7.63
N HIS A 72 -1.37 5.07 8.93
CA HIS A 72 -0.37 4.59 9.87
C HIS A 72 -0.35 3.05 9.88
N ILE A 73 0.70 2.48 10.49
CA ILE A 73 0.79 1.04 10.70
C ILE A 73 -0.45 0.48 11.42
N ASP A 74 -0.84 -0.74 11.08
CA ASP A 74 -1.93 -1.44 11.75
C ASP A 74 -1.48 -2.11 13.06
N ASP A 75 -2.44 -2.72 13.78
CA ASP A 75 -2.17 -3.37 15.06
C ASP A 75 -1.26 -4.61 14.92
N GLY A 76 -1.30 -5.30 13.79
CA GLY A 76 -0.45 -6.46 13.50
C GLY A 76 1.00 -6.04 13.30
N GLU A 77 1.22 -5.00 12.50
CA GLU A 77 2.52 -4.38 12.26
C GLU A 77 3.10 -3.79 13.55
N ALA A 78 2.29 -3.06 14.33
CA ALA A 78 2.69 -2.53 15.62
C ALA A 78 3.08 -3.65 16.60
N SER A 79 2.33 -4.76 16.60
CA SER A 79 2.62 -5.94 17.41
C SER A 79 3.94 -6.61 17.01
N LYS A 80 4.22 -6.70 15.70
CA LYS A 80 5.49 -7.23 15.18
C LYS A 80 6.68 -6.37 15.62
N ILE A 81 6.58 -5.05 15.47
CA ILE A 81 7.59 -4.09 15.96
C ILE A 81 7.83 -4.28 17.46
N LYS A 82 6.75 -4.34 18.25
CA LYS A 82 6.83 -4.54 19.70
C LYS A 82 7.54 -5.85 20.05
N SER A 83 7.20 -6.94 19.38
CA SER A 83 7.83 -8.25 19.61
C SER A 83 9.35 -8.22 19.40
N ILE A 84 9.81 -7.62 18.29
CA ILE A 84 11.23 -7.48 17.96
C ILE A 84 11.95 -6.65 19.02
N VAL A 85 11.39 -5.50 19.40
CA VAL A 85 11.96 -4.62 20.44
C VAL A 85 12.11 -5.38 21.76
N PHE A 86 11.08 -6.09 22.20
CA PHE A 86 11.12 -6.82 23.48
C PHE A 86 12.12 -7.96 23.47
N LYS A 87 12.25 -8.69 22.36
CA LYS A 87 13.23 -9.77 22.19
C LYS A 87 14.66 -9.22 22.22
N LYS A 88 14.97 -8.23 21.39
CA LYS A 88 16.32 -7.67 21.29
C LYS A 88 16.74 -6.92 22.55
N ALA A 89 15.83 -6.19 23.19
CA ALA A 89 16.14 -5.51 24.45
C ALA A 89 16.51 -6.50 25.58
N GLY A 90 15.95 -7.72 25.57
CA GLY A 90 16.39 -8.79 26.47
C GLY A 90 17.83 -9.20 26.19
N VAL A 91 18.14 -9.52 24.93
CA VAL A 91 19.49 -9.88 24.48
C VAL A 91 20.51 -8.78 24.78
N PHE A 92 20.16 -7.51 24.58
CA PHE A 92 21.05 -6.37 24.89
C PHE A 92 21.27 -6.19 26.39
N ALA A 93 20.27 -6.49 27.22
CA ALA A 93 20.46 -6.50 28.67
C ALA A 93 21.43 -7.62 29.08
N ASP A 94 21.29 -8.82 28.52
CA ASP A 94 22.23 -9.93 28.76
C ASP A 94 23.66 -9.54 28.34
N MET A 95 23.84 -8.99 27.14
CA MET A 95 25.14 -8.52 26.65
C MET A 95 25.77 -7.51 27.60
N TYR A 96 24.99 -6.51 28.05
CA TYR A 96 25.47 -5.51 29.00
C TYR A 96 25.99 -6.13 30.31
N PHE A 97 25.26 -7.06 30.92
CA PHE A 97 25.70 -7.66 32.18
C PHE A 97 26.86 -8.64 32.00
N ASN A 98 26.91 -9.34 30.86
CA ASN A 98 28.03 -10.18 30.48
C ASN A 98 29.33 -9.38 30.32
N GLU A 99 29.28 -8.21 29.68
CA GLU A 99 30.43 -7.30 29.59
C GLU A 99 30.91 -6.81 30.96
N GLN A 100 29.97 -6.61 31.90
CA GLN A 100 30.28 -6.24 33.27
C GLN A 100 30.69 -7.43 34.15
N LYS A 101 30.68 -8.66 33.62
CA LYS A 101 30.91 -9.91 34.37
C LYS A 101 30.06 -10.00 35.64
N SER A 102 28.81 -9.55 35.54
CA SER A 102 27.87 -9.43 36.65
C SER A 102 26.65 -10.32 36.40
N HIS A 103 26.14 -10.94 37.47
CA HIS A 103 24.85 -11.63 37.46
C HIS A 103 23.81 -10.75 38.15
N PRO A 104 22.93 -10.07 37.39
CA PRO A 104 21.94 -9.17 37.96
C PRO A 104 20.83 -9.96 38.65
N SER A 105 20.13 -9.31 39.58
CA SER A 105 18.82 -9.79 40.02
C SER A 105 17.79 -9.67 38.89
N ASP A 106 16.67 -10.39 39.00
CA ASP A 106 15.56 -10.28 38.05
C ASP A 106 15.03 -8.84 37.94
N ASN A 107 14.99 -8.11 39.06
CA ASN A 107 14.54 -6.72 39.11
C ASN A 107 15.49 -5.78 38.36
N LEU A 108 16.80 -5.94 38.57
CA LEU A 108 17.81 -5.14 37.91
C LEU A 108 17.84 -5.46 36.40
N PHE A 109 17.71 -6.73 36.04
CA PHE A 109 17.62 -7.17 34.65
C PHE A 109 16.40 -6.58 33.94
N ALA A 110 15.21 -6.70 34.55
CA ALA A 110 13.99 -6.12 34.01
C ALA A 110 14.09 -4.61 33.83
N SER A 111 14.69 -3.90 34.80
CA SER A 111 14.94 -2.47 34.73
C SER A 111 15.89 -2.10 33.58
N LYS A 112 16.93 -2.92 33.34
CA LYS A 112 17.88 -2.72 32.23
C LYS A 112 17.26 -2.99 30.87
N LYS A 113 16.52 -4.09 30.74
CA LYS A 113 15.71 -4.39 29.55
C LYS A 113 14.77 -3.21 29.23
N GLY A 114 14.10 -2.66 30.24
CA GLY A 114 13.23 -1.49 30.09
C GLY A 114 13.95 -0.24 29.54
N GLN A 115 15.21 -0.02 29.93
CA GLN A 115 16.04 1.05 29.36
C GLN A 115 16.30 0.81 27.86
N PHE A 116 16.71 -0.40 27.46
CA PHE A 116 16.94 -0.72 26.05
C PHE A 116 15.67 -0.59 25.20
N ILE A 117 14.52 -1.04 25.70
CA ILE A 117 13.23 -0.84 25.02
C ILE A 117 13.00 0.66 24.71
N ARG A 118 13.22 1.54 25.70
CA ARG A 118 13.06 2.99 25.54
C ARG A 118 14.03 3.57 24.51
N LEU A 119 15.30 3.15 24.56
CA LEU A 119 16.33 3.59 23.61
C LEU A 119 16.01 3.15 22.18
N MET A 120 15.62 1.88 21.99
CA MET A 120 15.24 1.35 20.67
C MET A 120 14.05 2.11 20.08
N TYR A 121 12.99 2.36 20.87
CA TYR A 121 11.87 3.17 20.40
C TYR A 121 12.27 4.62 20.10
N SER A 122 13.21 5.19 20.85
CA SER A 122 13.75 6.53 20.56
C SER A 122 14.46 6.58 19.20
N ARG A 123 15.33 5.61 18.94
CA ARG A 123 16.06 5.47 17.65
C ARG A 123 15.09 5.24 16.49
N LEU A 124 14.11 4.35 16.67
CA LEU A 124 13.09 4.07 15.65
C LEU A 124 12.30 5.33 15.31
N LYS A 125 11.77 6.03 16.32
CA LYS A 125 11.02 7.28 16.12
C LYS A 125 11.84 8.35 15.40
N LYS A 126 13.13 8.48 15.75
CA LYS A 126 14.04 9.42 15.10
C LYS A 126 14.31 9.03 13.65
N ALA A 127 14.51 7.75 13.36
CA ALA A 127 14.76 7.25 12.00
C ALA A 127 13.60 7.51 11.04
N PHE A 128 12.36 7.39 11.53
CA PHE A 128 11.14 7.60 10.74
C PHE A 128 10.52 9.00 10.92
N ASN A 129 11.18 9.89 11.67
CA ASN A 129 10.70 11.24 11.98
C ASN A 129 9.25 11.30 12.53
N VAL A 130 8.94 10.43 13.50
CA VAL A 130 7.60 10.33 14.11
C VAL A 130 7.62 10.52 15.62
N THR A 131 6.52 11.03 16.18
CA THR A 131 6.38 11.24 17.62
C THR A 131 6.07 9.96 18.40
N LYS A 132 5.32 9.04 17.78
CA LYS A 132 4.98 7.70 18.29
C LYS A 132 5.33 6.67 17.23
N TYR A 133 5.82 5.50 17.63
CA TYR A 133 6.16 4.45 16.67
C TYR A 133 4.92 3.93 15.91
N THR A 134 3.74 4.02 16.52
CA THR A 134 2.45 3.73 15.88
C THR A 134 2.08 4.71 14.79
N ASN A 135 2.78 5.84 14.67
CA ASN A 135 2.55 6.83 13.60
C ASN A 135 3.47 6.60 12.40
N ILE A 136 4.29 5.54 12.40
CA ILE A 136 5.00 5.10 11.20
C ILE A 136 3.95 4.80 10.13
N LYS A 137 4.25 5.14 8.87
CA LYS A 137 3.33 4.89 7.76
C LYS A 137 3.34 3.43 7.39
N HIS A 138 2.18 2.93 6.96
CA HIS A 138 2.03 1.54 6.53
C HIS A 138 3.06 1.16 5.45
N VAL A 139 3.28 2.04 4.47
CA VAL A 139 4.30 1.88 3.41
C VAL A 139 5.74 1.73 3.91
N ASP A 140 6.01 2.11 5.16
CA ASP A 140 7.33 2.05 5.80
C ASP A 140 7.43 0.97 6.88
N ALA A 141 6.36 0.18 7.11
CA ALA A 141 6.32 -0.84 8.16
C ALA A 141 7.45 -1.88 8.02
N GLU A 142 7.67 -2.38 6.80
CA GLU A 142 8.75 -3.35 6.52
C GLU A 142 10.13 -2.74 6.77
N LYS A 143 10.34 -1.49 6.38
CA LYS A 143 11.59 -0.77 6.65
C LYS A 143 11.82 -0.59 8.14
N ALA A 144 10.77 -0.30 8.91
CA ALA A 144 10.84 -0.15 10.36
C ALA A 144 11.21 -1.47 11.06
N VAL A 145 10.65 -2.59 10.59
CA VAL A 145 11.02 -3.93 11.04
C VAL A 145 12.50 -4.20 10.75
N LYS A 146 12.93 -4.01 9.51
CA LYS A 146 14.32 -4.25 9.10
C LYS A 146 15.32 -3.37 9.87
N PHE A 147 14.99 -2.09 10.07
CA PHE A 147 15.79 -1.18 10.91
C PHE A 147 16.02 -1.74 12.32
N LEU A 148 14.98 -2.30 12.95
CA LEU A 148 15.11 -2.89 14.27
C LEU A 148 15.89 -4.21 14.26
N GLU A 149 15.77 -5.00 13.21
CA GLU A 149 16.53 -6.23 13.01
C GLU A 149 18.03 -5.94 12.84
N ASP A 150 18.37 -4.87 12.13
CA ASP A 150 19.74 -4.44 11.86
C ASP A 150 20.38 -3.70 13.06
N LEU A 151 19.59 -3.10 13.95
CA LEU A 151 20.09 -2.35 15.11
C LEU A 151 20.94 -3.24 16.04
N SER A 152 22.20 -2.90 16.27
CA SER A 152 23.13 -3.66 17.12
C SER A 152 23.23 -3.10 18.54
N TYR A 153 23.81 -3.88 19.45
CA TYR A 153 24.21 -3.42 20.78
C TYR A 153 25.23 -2.28 20.72
N ASP A 154 26.18 -2.36 19.78
CA ASP A 154 27.27 -1.39 19.62
C ASP A 154 26.80 -0.03 19.09
N ASP A 155 25.57 0.06 18.58
CA ASP A 155 24.98 1.32 18.10
C ASP A 155 24.63 2.29 19.24
N PHE A 156 24.64 1.80 20.49
CA PHE A 156 24.40 2.60 21.68
C PHE A 156 25.71 3.06 22.31
N THR A 157 25.76 4.35 22.64
CA THR A 157 26.89 4.91 23.36
C THR A 157 26.93 4.43 24.81
N LYS A 158 28.13 4.37 25.40
CA LYS A 158 28.33 4.11 26.83
C LYS A 158 27.50 5.04 27.72
N PHE A 159 27.28 6.28 27.28
CA PHE A 159 26.44 7.24 27.97
C PHE A 159 24.97 6.82 27.97
N GLU A 160 24.43 6.37 26.84
CA GLU A 160 23.02 5.94 26.73
C GLU A 160 22.73 4.70 27.56
N ILE A 161 23.66 3.75 27.61
CA ILE A 161 23.47 2.46 28.29
C ILE A 161 23.88 2.46 29.76
N ARG A 162 24.41 3.59 30.28
CA ARG A 162 24.81 3.67 31.70
C ARG A 162 23.67 3.34 32.64
N GLU A 163 24.00 2.99 33.87
CA GLU A 163 23.00 2.79 34.91
C GLU A 163 22.19 4.06 35.17
N THR A 164 20.87 3.91 35.08
CA THR A 164 19.94 4.97 35.44
C THR A 164 19.89 5.16 36.96
N PRO A 165 19.45 6.32 37.48
CA PRO A 165 19.30 6.53 38.93
C PRO A 165 18.49 5.41 39.59
N LYS A 166 17.41 4.96 38.94
CA LYS A 166 16.58 3.88 39.47
C LYS A 166 17.31 2.53 39.54
N GLN A 167 18.15 2.22 38.55
CA GLN A 167 18.97 1.01 38.58
C GLN A 167 20.02 1.08 39.70
N LYS A 168 20.62 2.25 39.93
CA LYS A 168 21.56 2.45 41.05
C LYS A 168 20.89 2.26 42.41
N GLU A 169 19.67 2.76 42.58
CA GLU A 169 18.87 2.50 43.80
C GLU A 169 18.64 1.00 44.01
N ILE A 170 18.25 0.26 42.96
CA ILE A 170 18.03 -1.19 43.04
C ILE A 170 19.33 -1.89 43.47
N ILE A 171 20.46 -1.55 42.86
CA ILE A 171 21.77 -2.11 43.20
C ILE A 171 22.13 -1.81 44.67
N ALA A 172 21.89 -0.58 45.13
CA ALA A 172 22.22 -0.18 46.51
C ALA A 172 21.37 -0.94 47.53
N LEU A 173 20.07 -1.07 47.29
CA LEU A 173 19.15 -1.83 48.14
C LEU A 173 19.57 -3.30 48.20
N GLU A 174 19.83 -3.92 47.05
CA GLU A 174 20.20 -5.34 46.97
C GLU A 174 21.54 -5.65 47.64
N LYS A 175 22.49 -4.71 47.63
CA LYS A 175 23.75 -4.84 48.38
C LYS A 175 23.53 -4.71 49.89
N GLY A 176 22.72 -3.74 50.32
CA GLY A 176 22.39 -3.56 51.74
C GLY A 176 21.69 -4.78 52.35
N PHE A 177 20.85 -5.48 51.59
CA PHE A 177 20.25 -6.75 52.04
C PHE A 177 21.26 -7.89 52.18
N LYS A 178 22.36 -7.90 51.41
CA LYS A 178 23.41 -8.93 51.50
C LYS A 178 24.35 -8.75 52.70
N GLU A 179 24.39 -7.58 53.33
CA GLU A 179 25.24 -7.31 54.49
C GLU A 179 24.54 -7.60 55.84
N ILE A 180 23.22 -7.85 55.83
CA ILE A 180 22.40 -8.07 57.04
C ILE A 180 22.01 -9.56 57.22
N GLY A 181 22.22 -10.39 56.20
CA GLY A 181 21.98 -11.84 56.25
C GLY A 181 23.27 -12.64 56.25
#